data_AF-A0A679J9K5-F1
#
_entry.id   AF-A0A679J9K5-F1
#
_cell.length_a   1.000
_cell.length_b   1.000
_cell.length_c   1.000
_cell.angle_alpha   90.00
_cell.angle_beta   90.00
_cell.angle_gamma   90.00
#
_symmetry.space_group_name_H-M   'P 1'
#
loop_
_entity.id
_entity.type
_entity.pdbx_description
1 polymer ?
#
loop_
_entity_poly.entity_id
_entity_poly.type
_entity_poly.pdbx_seq_one_letter_code
_entity_poly.pdbx_strand_id
1 'polypeptide(L)'
;MNEHGGAAPLTVYLDVDGVLTTVSYQRRAGKDRLDPAQVALVAGLVREFDARVVVSSTWRVDDCRPTLIEAGLPETCFHPDWRTAIVPTSRDAETGGMLPAERAGRGDEITEHATRNRITDYLVLDDVEVGPAHAGRHVRPAAELGLSRADGVLARRLLAGMDDARRTLGRNGSRPATTDLHSCRD
;
A
#
# COMPACT_ATOMS: atom_id res chain seq x y z
N MET A 1 20.93 15.95 -13.85
CA MET A 1 19.91 15.41 -12.92
C MET A 1 18.94 14.65 -13.79
N ASN A 2 18.97 13.32 -13.73
CA ASN A 2 18.21 12.48 -14.66
C ASN A 2 16.79 12.37 -14.14
N GLU A 3 15.88 13.14 -14.73
CA GLU A 3 14.45 12.87 -14.68
C GLU A 3 14.20 11.56 -15.43
N HIS A 4 14.30 10.45 -14.69
CA HIS A 4 13.76 9.20 -15.20
C HIS A 4 12.25 9.38 -15.23
N GLY A 5 11.68 9.43 -16.44
CA GLY A 5 10.27 9.16 -16.70
C GLY A 5 9.91 7.71 -16.36
N GLY A 6 10.23 7.28 -15.14
CA GLY A 6 9.81 6.02 -14.56
C GLY A 6 8.40 6.19 -14.01
N ALA A 7 7.51 5.26 -14.34
CA ALA A 7 6.17 5.23 -13.79
C ALA A 7 6.22 5.30 -12.25
N ALA A 8 5.40 6.15 -11.63
CA ALA A 8 5.36 6.35 -10.17
C ALA A 8 5.24 5.00 -9.43
N PRO A 9 6.00 4.70 -8.38
CA PRO A 9 6.06 3.35 -7.80
C PRO A 9 4.68 2.80 -7.38
N LEU A 10 4.53 1.48 -7.44
CA LEU A 10 3.34 0.81 -6.86
C LEU A 10 3.22 1.18 -5.38
N THR A 11 2.01 1.32 -4.87
CA THR A 11 1.78 1.66 -3.46
C THR A 11 1.01 0.56 -2.74
N VAL A 12 1.37 0.28 -1.49
CA VAL A 12 0.62 -0.58 -0.57
C VAL A 12 0.08 0.28 0.57
N TYR A 13 -1.25 0.43 0.62
CA TYR A 13 -1.94 0.92 1.80
C TYR A 13 -2.04 -0.20 2.82
N LEU A 14 -1.45 0.02 3.99
CA LEU A 14 -1.21 -1.01 4.98
C LEU A 14 -1.90 -0.68 6.29
N ASP A 15 -2.84 -1.53 6.70
CA ASP A 15 -3.22 -1.62 8.10
C ASP A 15 -2.19 -2.45 8.89
N VAL A 16 -2.14 -2.26 10.20
CA VAL A 16 -1.22 -2.95 11.11
C VAL A 16 -1.95 -4.05 11.86
N ASP A 17 -3.06 -3.71 12.51
CA ASP A 17 -3.92 -4.69 13.17
C ASP A 17 -4.59 -5.58 12.13
N GLY A 18 -4.75 -6.87 12.44
CA GLY A 18 -5.30 -7.87 11.52
C GLY A 18 -4.43 -8.22 10.30
N VAL A 19 -3.35 -7.47 10.04
CA VAL A 19 -2.40 -7.70 8.93
C VAL A 19 -1.02 -8.07 9.46
N LEU A 20 -0.33 -7.14 10.13
CA LEU A 20 1.03 -7.33 10.67
C LEU A 20 1.04 -7.84 12.11
N THR A 21 -0.04 -7.62 12.84
CA THR A 21 -0.28 -8.23 14.15
C THR A 21 -1.69 -8.79 14.15
N THR A 22 -1.83 -10.04 14.56
CA THR A 22 -3.10 -10.77 14.49
C THR A 22 -3.69 -10.88 15.89
N VAL A 23 -5.01 -11.03 15.99
CA VAL A 23 -5.66 -11.19 17.30
C VAL A 23 -5.07 -12.38 18.07
N SER A 24 -4.77 -13.49 17.37
CA SER A 24 -4.15 -14.67 17.98
C SER A 24 -2.72 -14.40 18.47
N TYR A 25 -1.94 -13.61 17.74
CA TYR A 25 -0.59 -13.22 18.13
C TYR A 25 -0.60 -12.24 19.31
N GLN A 26 -1.48 -11.23 19.27
CA GLN A 26 -1.64 -10.25 20.36
C GLN A 26 -1.99 -10.91 21.69
N ARG A 27 -2.84 -11.96 21.67
CA ARG A 27 -3.16 -12.75 22.88
C ARG A 27 -1.94 -13.42 23.50
N ARG A 28 -0.91 -13.73 22.69
CA ARG A 28 0.29 -14.46 23.12
C ARG A 28 1.47 -13.54 23.45
N ALA A 29 1.67 -12.48 22.66
CA ALA A 29 2.85 -11.63 22.72
C ALA A 29 2.58 -10.21 23.25
N GLY A 30 1.30 -9.80 23.33
CA GLY A 30 0.88 -8.44 23.68
C GLY A 30 0.39 -7.64 22.47
N LYS A 31 -0.45 -6.64 22.72
CA LYS A 31 -1.14 -5.86 21.68
C LYS A 31 -0.18 -5.02 20.82
N ASP A 32 0.93 -4.59 21.39
CA ASP A 32 1.89 -3.70 20.71
C ASP A 32 3.03 -4.47 20.02
N ARG A 33 2.90 -5.79 19.87
CA ARG A 33 3.91 -6.63 19.21
C ARG A 33 3.46 -6.98 17.80
N LEU A 34 4.38 -6.85 16.86
CA LEU A 34 4.23 -7.29 15.48
C LEU A 34 4.56 -8.77 15.34
N ASP A 35 3.81 -9.48 14.50
CA ASP A 35 4.05 -10.88 14.15
C ASP A 35 5.17 -10.94 13.08
N PRO A 36 6.36 -11.47 13.40
CA PRO A 36 7.48 -11.51 12.47
C PRO A 36 7.16 -12.27 11.17
N ALA A 37 6.28 -13.27 11.22
CA ALA A 37 5.90 -14.02 10.03
C ALA A 37 5.06 -13.15 9.09
N GLN A 38 4.12 -12.38 9.62
CA GLN A 38 3.30 -11.45 8.83
C GLN A 38 4.14 -10.29 8.27
N VAL A 39 5.05 -9.74 9.08
CA VAL A 39 5.97 -8.69 8.61
C VAL A 39 6.86 -9.21 7.48
N ALA A 40 7.38 -10.44 7.58
CA ALA A 40 8.18 -11.04 6.51
C ALA A 40 7.39 -11.20 5.20
N LEU A 41 6.10 -11.56 5.27
CA LEU A 41 5.23 -11.66 4.09
C LEU A 41 5.06 -10.31 3.41
N VAL A 42 4.72 -9.26 4.16
CA VAL A 42 4.54 -7.90 3.61
C VAL A 42 5.86 -7.34 3.10
N ALA A 43 6.96 -7.51 3.84
CA ALA A 43 8.29 -7.09 3.41
C ALA A 43 8.73 -7.81 2.13
N GLY A 44 8.33 -9.07 1.94
CA GLY A 44 8.54 -9.81 0.70
C GLY A 44 7.83 -9.17 -0.48
N LEU A 45 6.54 -8.83 -0.33
CA LEU A 45 5.77 -8.13 -1.38
C LEU A 45 6.39 -6.78 -1.73
N VAL A 46 6.75 -5.99 -0.71
CA VAL A 46 7.38 -4.67 -0.89
C VAL A 46 8.67 -4.78 -1.70
N ARG A 47 9.54 -5.74 -1.39
CA ARG A 47 10.81 -5.95 -2.11
C ARG A 47 10.59 -6.48 -3.53
N GLU A 48 9.67 -7.43 -3.69
CA GLU A 48 9.38 -8.07 -4.98
C GLU A 48 8.89 -7.07 -6.03
N PHE A 49 8.10 -6.08 -5.62
CA PHE A 49 7.46 -5.10 -6.50
C PHE A 49 8.03 -3.68 -6.40
N ASP A 50 9.12 -3.49 -5.64
CA ASP A 50 9.67 -2.16 -5.27
C ASP A 50 8.56 -1.17 -4.85
N ALA A 51 7.61 -1.68 -4.05
CA ALA A 51 6.42 -0.92 -3.68
C ALA A 51 6.72 0.07 -2.56
N ARG A 52 6.00 1.19 -2.56
CA ARG A 52 5.98 2.15 -1.45
C ARG A 52 4.86 1.83 -0.47
N VAL A 53 5.10 2.00 0.82
CA VAL A 53 4.14 1.77 1.89
C VAL A 53 3.53 3.08 2.35
N VAL A 54 2.20 3.09 2.47
CA VAL A 54 1.42 4.14 3.13
C VAL A 54 0.64 3.48 4.26
N VAL A 55 0.80 3.97 5.49
CA VAL A 55 0.10 3.44 6.66
C VAL A 55 -1.32 3.99 6.70
N SER A 56 -2.30 3.08 6.68
CA SER A 56 -3.74 3.36 6.81
C SER A 56 -4.32 2.80 8.11
N SER A 57 -3.51 2.79 9.17
CA SER A 57 -3.85 2.20 10.48
C SER A 57 -4.09 3.24 11.57
N THR A 58 -4.77 2.87 12.65
CA THR A 58 -4.82 3.66 13.90
C THR A 58 -3.43 3.93 14.47
N TRP A 59 -2.45 3.06 14.20
CA TRP A 59 -1.05 3.21 14.60
C TRP A 59 -0.39 4.48 14.05
N ARG A 60 -0.94 5.07 12.98
CA ARG A 60 -0.41 6.29 12.37
C ARG A 60 -0.66 7.56 13.18
N VAL A 61 -1.38 7.48 14.30
CA VAL A 61 -1.53 8.61 15.25
C VAL A 61 -0.15 9.12 15.66
N ASP A 62 0.76 8.18 15.95
CA ASP A 62 2.17 8.43 16.20
C ASP A 62 3.03 7.93 15.02
N ASP A 63 4.32 8.28 15.00
CA ASP A 63 5.25 7.78 13.98
C ASP A 63 5.62 6.32 14.25
N CYS A 64 4.87 5.39 13.63
CA CYS A 64 5.08 3.95 13.77
C CYS A 64 6.18 3.40 12.84
N ARG A 65 6.78 4.21 11.96
CA ARG A 65 7.77 3.74 10.98
C ARG A 65 8.97 3.07 11.63
N PRO A 66 9.60 3.62 12.70
CA PRO A 66 10.74 2.96 13.34
C PRO A 66 10.42 1.54 13.83
N THR A 67 9.24 1.34 14.43
CA THR A 67 8.79 0.03 14.91
C THR A 67 8.59 -0.96 13.75
N LEU A 68 8.00 -0.50 12.65
CA LEU A 68 7.80 -1.33 11.46
C LEU A 68 9.14 -1.71 10.77
N ILE A 69 10.11 -0.79 10.78
CA ILE A 69 11.46 -1.03 10.24
C ILE A 69 12.21 -2.03 11.12
N GLU A 70 12.21 -1.82 12.44
CA GLU A 70 12.82 -2.74 13.40
C GLU A 70 12.24 -4.15 13.28
N ALA A 71 10.95 -4.28 12.98
CA ALA A 71 10.30 -5.56 12.76
C ALA A 71 10.62 -6.22 11.40
N GLY A 72 11.20 -5.48 10.44
CA GLY A 72 11.73 -6.05 9.20
C GLY A 72 11.21 -5.45 7.89
N LEU A 73 10.38 -4.39 7.92
CA LEU A 73 10.08 -3.63 6.71
C LEU A 73 11.34 -2.88 6.22
N PRO A 74 11.57 -2.78 4.90
CA PRO A 74 12.71 -2.01 4.39
C PRO A 74 12.60 -0.52 4.78
N GLU A 75 13.68 0.07 5.28
CA GLU A 75 13.70 1.48 5.70
C GLU A 75 13.27 2.46 4.58
N THR A 76 13.64 2.15 3.35
CA THR A 76 13.36 3.00 2.17
C THR A 76 11.99 2.74 1.56
N CYS A 77 11.17 1.85 2.13
CA CYS A 77 9.89 1.50 1.52
C CYS A 77 8.79 2.53 1.77
N PHE A 78 8.91 3.45 2.71
CA PHE A 78 7.82 4.39 2.99
C PHE A 78 7.67 5.43 1.87
N HIS A 79 6.42 5.68 1.50
CA HIS A 79 6.08 6.80 0.64
C HIS A 79 6.47 8.13 1.34
N PRO A 80 6.94 9.18 0.65
CA PRO A 80 7.30 10.46 1.28
C PRO A 80 6.18 11.06 2.15
N ASP A 81 4.96 10.91 1.66
CA ASP A 81 3.73 11.10 2.42
C ASP A 81 3.26 9.73 2.91
N TRP A 82 3.77 9.30 4.06
CA TRP A 82 3.78 7.90 4.47
C TRP A 82 2.48 7.43 5.12
N ARG A 83 1.49 8.30 5.34
CA ARG A 83 0.26 7.95 6.05
C ARG A 83 -0.96 8.64 5.47
N THR A 84 -2.11 7.97 5.53
CA THR A 84 -3.39 8.60 5.22
C THR A 84 -3.73 9.68 6.26
N ALA A 85 -4.47 10.72 5.85
CA ALA A 85 -4.94 11.73 6.78
C ALA A 85 -5.88 11.10 7.82
N ILE A 86 -5.90 11.65 9.04
CA ILE A 86 -6.94 11.36 10.02
C ILE A 86 -8.03 12.40 9.79
N VAL A 87 -9.10 12.01 9.11
CA VAL A 87 -10.21 12.92 8.83
C VAL A 87 -11.10 13.07 10.07
N PRO A 88 -11.86 14.18 10.21
CA PRO A 88 -12.73 14.38 11.37
C PRO A 88 -13.73 13.24 11.59
N THR A 89 -14.21 12.61 10.52
CA THR A 89 -15.12 11.47 10.56
C THR A 89 -14.48 10.19 11.11
N SER A 90 -13.15 10.14 11.20
CA SER A 90 -12.41 9.03 11.82
C SER A 90 -12.31 9.17 13.34
N ARG A 91 -12.84 10.26 13.89
CA ARG A 91 -12.83 10.53 15.33
C ARG A 91 -14.23 10.46 15.90
N ASP A 92 -14.30 9.98 17.13
CA ASP A 92 -15.49 10.04 17.94
C ASP A 92 -15.80 11.50 18.27
N ALA A 93 -17.04 11.93 18.02
CA ALA A 93 -17.43 13.33 18.13
C ALA A 93 -17.46 13.83 19.59
N GLU A 94 -17.61 12.92 20.56
CA GLU A 94 -17.71 13.26 21.97
C GLU A 94 -16.34 13.25 22.66
N THR A 95 -15.53 12.24 22.37
CA THR A 95 -14.24 12.00 23.03
C THR A 95 -13.04 12.51 22.23
N GLY A 96 -13.20 12.74 20.92
CA GLY A 96 -12.10 13.07 20.01
C GLY A 96 -11.13 11.91 19.73
N GLY A 97 -11.36 10.76 20.35
CA GLY A 97 -10.57 9.54 20.16
C GLY A 97 -10.75 8.96 18.75
N MET A 98 -9.79 8.15 18.30
CA MET A 98 -9.94 7.44 17.03
C MET A 98 -11.07 6.42 17.11
N LEU A 99 -11.93 6.41 16.11
CA LEU A 99 -12.93 5.36 15.94
C LEU A 99 -12.24 4.04 15.58
N PRO A 100 -12.87 2.89 15.92
CA PRO A 100 -12.49 1.59 15.38
C PRO A 100 -12.43 1.60 13.85
N ALA A 101 -11.56 0.77 13.26
CA ALA A 101 -11.30 0.77 11.82
C ALA A 101 -12.57 0.61 10.97
N GLU A 102 -13.53 -0.19 11.45
CA GLU A 102 -14.84 -0.44 10.82
C GLU A 102 -15.72 0.80 10.73
N ARG A 103 -15.46 1.81 11.57
CA ARG A 103 -16.21 3.06 11.65
C ARG A 103 -15.41 4.26 11.15
N ALA A 104 -14.10 4.12 11.00
CA ALA A 104 -13.19 5.22 10.70
C ALA A 104 -13.15 5.65 9.21
N GLY A 105 -13.95 5.04 8.33
CA GLY A 105 -14.01 5.46 6.92
C GLY A 105 -12.68 5.24 6.16
N ARG A 106 -12.00 4.11 6.41
CA ARG A 106 -10.67 3.77 5.85
C ARG A 106 -10.57 3.99 4.34
N GLY A 107 -11.59 3.60 3.59
CA GLY A 107 -11.62 3.79 2.14
C GLY A 107 -11.56 5.26 1.72
N ASP A 108 -12.25 6.14 2.43
CA ASP A 108 -12.24 7.57 2.11
C ASP A 108 -10.85 8.18 2.38
N GLU A 109 -10.20 7.76 3.48
CA GLU A 109 -8.83 8.18 3.81
C GLU A 109 -7.82 7.71 2.74
N ILE A 110 -7.96 6.48 2.26
CA ILE A 110 -7.13 5.92 1.17
C ILE A 110 -7.40 6.67 -0.13
N THR A 111 -8.67 6.95 -0.45
CA THR A 111 -9.07 7.67 -1.67
C THR A 111 -8.53 9.09 -1.67
N GLU A 112 -8.63 9.80 -0.55
CA GLU A 112 -8.07 11.13 -0.34
C GLU A 112 -6.56 11.11 -0.61
N HIS A 113 -5.84 10.21 0.07
CA HIS A 113 -4.38 10.10 -0.04
C HIS A 113 -3.95 9.77 -1.47
N ALA A 114 -4.62 8.80 -2.10
CA ALA A 114 -4.34 8.38 -3.48
C ALA A 114 -4.55 9.55 -4.45
N THR A 115 -5.62 10.32 -4.26
CA THR A 115 -5.95 11.46 -5.11
C THR A 115 -4.91 12.57 -4.98
N ARG A 116 -4.58 13.00 -3.75
CA ARG A 116 -3.63 14.10 -3.54
C ARG A 116 -2.21 13.77 -4.00
N ASN A 117 -1.82 12.50 -3.98
CA ASN A 117 -0.51 12.03 -4.45
C ASN A 117 -0.52 11.49 -5.89
N ARG A 118 -1.67 11.51 -6.58
CA ARG A 118 -1.84 10.96 -7.94
C ARG A 118 -1.43 9.48 -8.05
N ILE A 119 -1.72 8.69 -7.02
CA ILE A 119 -1.44 7.26 -6.97
C ILE A 119 -2.61 6.50 -7.62
N THR A 120 -2.37 5.88 -8.77
CA THR A 120 -3.37 5.11 -9.50
C THR A 120 -3.26 3.61 -9.25
N ASP A 121 -2.03 3.12 -9.08
CA ASP A 121 -1.72 1.70 -8.93
C ASP A 121 -1.36 1.41 -7.48
N TYR A 122 -2.29 0.80 -6.76
CA TYR A 122 -2.08 0.47 -5.36
C TYR A 122 -2.84 -0.77 -4.93
N LEU A 123 -2.30 -1.43 -3.91
CA LEU A 123 -2.90 -2.53 -3.16
C LEU A 123 -3.34 -2.01 -1.78
N VAL A 124 -4.45 -2.51 -1.27
CA VAL A 124 -4.89 -2.32 0.11
C VAL A 124 -4.76 -3.65 0.84
N LEU A 125 -4.04 -3.65 1.96
CA LEU A 125 -3.95 -4.75 2.92
C LEU A 125 -4.59 -4.29 4.22
N ASP A 126 -5.81 -4.74 4.47
CA ASP A 126 -6.64 -4.30 5.60
C ASP A 126 -7.65 -5.43 5.88
N ASP A 127 -7.78 -5.88 7.13
CA ASP A 127 -8.74 -6.94 7.49
C ASP A 127 -10.19 -6.44 7.54
N VAL A 128 -10.38 -5.12 7.51
CA VAL A 128 -11.68 -4.45 7.44
C VAL A 128 -12.03 -4.13 5.99
N GLU A 129 -13.34 -4.12 5.70
CA GLU A 129 -13.87 -3.71 4.41
C GLU A 129 -13.64 -2.20 4.18
N VAL A 130 -12.92 -1.86 3.11
CA VAL A 130 -12.62 -0.45 2.76
C VAL A 130 -13.58 0.12 1.72
N GLY A 131 -14.53 -0.68 1.22
CA GLY A 131 -15.61 -0.22 0.36
C GLY A 131 -15.34 -0.33 -1.14
N PRO A 132 -16.38 -0.08 -1.98
CA PRO A 132 -16.40 -0.50 -3.38
C PRO A 132 -15.40 0.24 -4.29
N ALA A 133 -14.94 1.44 -3.90
CA ALA A 133 -13.93 2.19 -4.66
C ALA A 133 -12.60 1.43 -4.78
N HIS A 134 -12.34 0.51 -3.83
CA HIS A 134 -11.13 -0.30 -3.76
C HIS A 134 -11.40 -1.77 -4.14
N ALA A 135 -12.54 -2.06 -4.76
CA ALA A 135 -12.79 -3.37 -5.34
C ALA A 135 -11.71 -3.71 -6.38
N GLY A 136 -11.25 -4.97 -6.35
CA GLY A 136 -10.19 -5.44 -7.26
C GLY A 136 -8.76 -5.00 -6.90
N ARG A 137 -8.58 -4.31 -5.76
CA ARG A 137 -7.25 -3.90 -5.26
C ARG A 137 -7.09 -4.10 -3.76
N HIS A 138 -8.01 -4.82 -3.12
CA HIS A 138 -8.04 -5.05 -1.68
C HIS A 138 -7.90 -6.54 -1.38
N VAL A 139 -7.02 -6.85 -0.43
CA VAL A 139 -6.88 -8.19 0.15
C VAL A 139 -7.27 -8.07 1.62
N ARG A 140 -8.26 -8.87 2.01
CA ARG A 140 -8.88 -8.83 3.33
C ARG A 140 -8.55 -10.10 4.14
N PRO A 141 -7.40 -10.13 4.82
CA PRO A 141 -7.06 -11.25 5.69
C PRO A 141 -8.07 -11.40 6.84
N ALA A 142 -8.09 -12.58 7.45
CA ALA A 142 -8.85 -12.76 8.69
C ALA A 142 -8.05 -12.17 9.86
N ALA A 143 -8.63 -11.22 10.60
CA ALA A 143 -7.99 -10.55 11.74
C ALA A 143 -7.30 -11.49 12.75
N GLU A 144 -7.89 -12.67 12.96
CA GLU A 144 -7.39 -13.69 13.88
C GLU A 144 -6.10 -14.35 13.40
N LEU A 145 -5.88 -14.43 12.08
CA LEU A 145 -4.82 -15.24 11.45
C LEU A 145 -3.84 -14.42 10.59
N GLY A 146 -4.20 -13.21 10.18
CA GLY A 146 -3.41 -12.40 9.25
C GLY A 146 -3.45 -12.93 7.83
N LEU A 147 -2.44 -12.55 7.03
CA LEU A 147 -2.31 -12.98 5.64
C LEU A 147 -2.10 -14.50 5.58
N SER A 148 -3.04 -15.19 4.95
CA SER A 148 -2.87 -16.59 4.58
C SER A 148 -2.01 -16.73 3.34
N ARG A 149 -1.66 -17.98 2.99
CA ARG A 149 -1.00 -18.28 1.72
C ARG A 149 -1.84 -17.83 0.51
N ALA A 150 -3.17 -17.99 0.59
CA ALA A 150 -4.07 -17.58 -0.49
C ALA A 150 -4.09 -16.06 -0.65
N ASP A 151 -4.11 -15.32 0.45
CA ASP A 151 -4.04 -13.85 0.46
C ASP A 151 -2.72 -13.36 -0.14
N GLY A 152 -1.60 -14.01 0.22
CA GLY A 152 -0.30 -13.70 -0.38
C GLY A 152 -0.22 -13.99 -1.88
N VAL A 153 -0.92 -15.00 -2.39
CA VAL A 153 -1.03 -15.26 -3.84
C VAL A 153 -1.89 -14.19 -4.52
N LEU A 154 -3.00 -13.82 -3.90
CA LEU A 154 -3.89 -12.78 -4.42
C LEU A 154 -3.18 -11.43 -4.48
N ALA A 155 -2.49 -11.02 -3.41
CA ALA A 155 -1.73 -9.78 -3.34
C ALA A 155 -0.70 -9.67 -4.47
N ARG A 156 0.10 -10.74 -4.70
CA ARG A 156 1.06 -10.80 -5.80
C ARG A 156 0.39 -10.68 -7.16
N ARG A 157 -0.72 -11.40 -7.37
CA ARG A 157 -1.47 -11.36 -8.64
C ARG A 157 -1.97 -9.94 -8.94
N LEU A 158 -2.48 -9.23 -7.94
CA LEU A 158 -2.97 -7.87 -8.09
C LEU A 158 -1.82 -6.90 -8.42
N LEU A 159 -0.72 -6.95 -7.66
CA LEU A 159 0.47 -6.12 -7.90
C LEU A 159 1.11 -6.40 -9.27
N ALA A 160 1.25 -7.67 -9.66
CA ALA A 160 1.76 -8.06 -10.96
C ALA A 160 0.88 -7.55 -12.10
N GLY A 161 -0.44 -7.66 -11.99
CA GLY A 161 -1.37 -7.14 -12.98
C GLY A 161 -1.25 -5.62 -13.16
N MET A 162 -1.04 -4.88 -12.06
CA MET A 162 -0.78 -3.43 -12.11
C MET A 162 0.57 -3.12 -12.76
N ASP A 163 1.63 -3.85 -12.40
CA ASP A 163 2.97 -3.67 -12.98
C ASP A 163 2.99 -3.93 -14.50
N ASP A 164 2.34 -5.00 -14.95
CA ASP A 164 2.23 -5.35 -16.37
C ASP A 164 1.47 -4.29 -17.17
N ALA A 165 0.36 -3.77 -16.63
CA ALA A 165 -0.41 -2.70 -17.26
C ALA A 165 0.44 -1.43 -17.45
N ARG A 166 1.25 -1.07 -16.44
CA ARG A 166 2.16 0.09 -16.49
C ARG A 166 3.25 -0.09 -17.54
N ARG A 167 3.88 -1.26 -17.59
CA ARG A 167 4.92 -1.56 -18.59
C ARG A 167 4.37 -1.49 -20.02
N THR A 168 3.14 -1.94 -20.22
CA THR A 168 2.47 -1.92 -21.53
C THR A 168 2.13 -0.49 -21.98
N LEU A 169 1.60 0.34 -21.07
CA LEU A 169 1.31 1.76 -21.34
C LEU A 169 2.59 2.57 -21.61
N GLY A 170 3.66 2.33 -20.86
CA GLY A 170 4.96 2.98 -21.07
C GLY A 170 5.60 2.66 -22.43
N ARG A 171 5.41 1.45 -22.96
CA ARG A 171 5.91 1.05 -24.29
C ARG A 171 5.14 1.68 -25.45
N ASN A 172 3.84 1.88 -25.31
CA ASN A 172 3.00 2.45 -26.39
C ASN A 172 3.13 3.98 -26.53
N GLY A 173 3.74 4.67 -25.56
CA GLY A 173 4.04 6.11 -25.62
C GLY A 173 5.29 6.49 -26.43
N SER A 174 6.16 5.52 -26.76
CA SER A 174 7.34 5.75 -27.58
C SER A 174 7.00 5.56 -29.07
N ARG A 175 6.57 6.63 -29.74
CA ARG A 175 6.53 6.67 -31.21
C ARG A 175 7.95 6.46 -31.76
N PRO A 176 8.14 5.65 -32.82
CA PRO A 176 9.45 5.57 -33.47
C PRO A 176 9.77 6.95 -34.06
N ALA A 177 10.96 7.46 -33.76
CA ALA A 177 11.50 8.62 -34.44
C ALA A 177 11.52 8.32 -35.94
N THR A 178 10.69 9.02 -36.70
CA THR A 178 10.73 9.03 -38.16
C THR A 178 12.16 9.37 -38.58
N THR A 179 12.84 8.39 -39.15
CA THR A 179 14.15 8.57 -39.77
C THR A 179 13.96 9.47 -40.98
N ASP A 180 14.34 10.74 -40.87
CA ASP A 180 14.43 11.64 -42.02
C ASP A 180 15.56 11.15 -42.94
N LEU A 181 15.17 10.42 -43.98
CA LEU A 181 15.99 10.18 -45.16
C LEU A 181 16.09 11.50 -45.93
N HIS A 182 17.10 12.31 -45.63
CA HIS A 182 17.56 13.33 -46.57
C HIS A 182 18.30 12.64 -47.71
N SER A 183 17.58 12.48 -48.83
CA SER A 183 18.13 12.12 -50.13
C SER A 183 19.18 13.16 -50.54
N CYS A 184 20.39 12.69 -50.80
CA CYS A 184 21.33 13.38 -51.68
C CYS A 184 20.62 13.78 -52.98
N ARG A 185 20.89 15.00 -53.44
CA ARG A 185 20.80 15.38 -54.85
C ARG A 185 22.01 16.25 -55.17
N ASP A 186 22.82 15.69 -56.06
CA ASP A 186 23.72 16.26 -57.08
C ASP A 186 24.22 17.69 -56.94
#